data_AF-A0A7U6JHL3-F1
#
_entry.id   AF-A0A7U6JHL3-F1
#
_cell.length_a   1.000
_cell.length_b   1.000
_cell.length_c   1.000
_cell.angle_alpha   90.00
_cell.angle_beta   90.00
_cell.angle_gamma   90.00
#
_symmetry.space_group_name_H-M   'P 1'
#
loop_
_entity.id
_entity.type
_entity.pdbx_description
1 polymer ?
#
loop_
_entity_poly.entity_id
_entity_poly.type
_entity_poly.pdbx_seq_one_letter_code
_entity_poly.pdbx_strand_id
1 'polypeptide(L)'
;MESAVRQLLVERQQLLVTFCRAAGIAPGAAKEDEKSVLLHLCQVLMDYAALWQFEIHDALSRDDSPASGASDVLQAEQPMLMQAAKAMLDFNDLVDVALLEGRLMDLDPYLSSLGEVLAERFEAEDRVITVL
;
A
#
# COMPACT_ATOMS: atom_id res chain seq x y z
N MET A 1 -6.96 -14.04 -12.80
CA MET A 1 -7.78 -13.28 -11.85
C MET A 1 -7.57 -13.74 -10.41
N GLU A 2 -8.03 -14.94 -10.01
CA GLU A 2 -7.87 -15.39 -8.61
C GLU A 2 -6.42 -15.43 -8.10
N SER A 3 -5.44 -15.70 -8.96
CA SER A 3 -4.02 -15.68 -8.58
C SER A 3 -3.52 -14.30 -8.18
N ALA A 4 -3.96 -13.25 -8.90
CA ALA A 4 -3.52 -11.87 -8.66
C ALA A 4 -4.13 -11.33 -7.35
N VAL A 5 -5.41 -11.61 -7.10
CA VAL A 5 -6.08 -11.25 -5.82
C VAL A 5 -5.41 -11.97 -4.65
N ARG A 6 -5.07 -13.26 -4.79
CA ARG A 6 -4.33 -13.99 -3.75
C ARG A 6 -2.97 -13.36 -3.47
N GLN A 7 -2.22 -12.99 -4.49
CA GLN A 7 -0.92 -12.31 -4.35
C GLN A 7 -1.09 -10.94 -3.68
N LEU A 8 -2.12 -10.18 -4.05
CA LEU A 8 -2.43 -8.88 -3.44
C LEU A 8 -2.67 -8.99 -1.93
N LEU A 9 -3.45 -9.98 -1.50
CA LEU A 9 -3.72 -10.19 -0.07
C LEU A 9 -2.47 -10.61 0.70
N VAL A 10 -1.56 -11.38 0.08
CA VAL A 10 -0.26 -11.72 0.67
C VAL A 10 0.63 -10.49 0.82
N GLU A 11 0.74 -9.66 -0.23
CA GLU A 11 1.52 -8.42 -0.17
C GLU A 11 0.91 -7.42 0.82
N ARG A 12 -0.42 -7.32 0.91
CA ARG A 12 -1.10 -6.49 1.92
C ARG A 12 -0.76 -6.94 3.34
N GLN A 13 -0.75 -8.26 3.58
CA GLN A 13 -0.38 -8.83 4.87
C GLN A 13 1.07 -8.48 5.23
N GLN A 14 1.99 -8.58 4.27
CA GLN A 14 3.38 -8.20 4.44
C GLN A 14 3.53 -6.70 4.72
N LEU A 15 2.84 -5.85 3.96
CA LEU A 15 2.80 -4.40 4.15
C LEU A 15 2.35 -4.04 5.56
N LEU A 16 1.23 -4.61 6.04
CA LEU A 16 0.71 -4.37 7.39
C LEU A 16 1.71 -4.78 8.48
N VAL A 17 2.35 -5.94 8.34
CA VAL A 17 3.35 -6.41 9.30
C VAL A 17 4.54 -5.46 9.35
N THR A 18 5.06 -5.06 8.19
CA THR A 18 6.21 -4.15 8.11
C THR A 18 5.86 -2.75 8.60
N PHE A 19 4.65 -2.26 8.31
CA PHE A 19 4.14 -0.99 8.83
C PHE A 19 4.06 -0.99 10.36
N CYS A 20 3.46 -2.03 10.96
CA CYS A 20 3.37 -2.16 12.43
C CYS A 20 4.75 -2.22 13.10
N ARG A 21 5.76 -2.82 12.43
CA ARG A 21 7.15 -2.79 12.90
C ARG A 21 7.73 -1.38 12.84
N ALA A 22 7.57 -0.68 11.72
CA ALA A 22 8.04 0.70 11.56
C ALA A 22 7.40 1.66 12.56
N ALA A 23 6.11 1.49 12.86
CA ALA A 23 5.38 2.29 13.83
C ALA A 23 5.70 1.94 15.31
N GLY A 24 6.58 0.95 15.57
CA GLY A 24 6.93 0.54 16.93
C GLY A 24 5.82 -0.18 17.71
N ILE A 25 4.80 -0.70 17.01
CA ILE A 25 3.62 -1.36 17.62
C ILE A 25 3.83 -2.88 17.72
N ALA A 26 4.85 -3.43 17.06
CA ALA A 26 5.12 -4.86 17.05
C ALA A 26 5.68 -5.38 18.41
N PRO A 27 5.01 -6.33 19.08
CA PRO A 27 5.50 -6.88 20.35
C PRO A 27 6.79 -7.68 20.17
N GLY A 28 7.79 -7.40 20.99
CA GLY A 28 9.06 -8.14 21.01
C GLY A 28 10.06 -7.72 19.95
N ALA A 29 9.84 -6.60 19.25
CA ALA A 29 10.88 -5.99 18.43
C ALA A 29 12.09 -5.72 19.32
N ALA A 30 13.21 -6.40 19.05
CA ALA A 30 14.50 -5.97 19.54
C ALA A 30 14.76 -4.53 19.04
N LYS A 31 15.85 -3.88 19.47
CA LYS A 31 16.35 -2.68 18.78
C LYS A 31 16.76 -3.05 17.35
N GLU A 32 15.78 -3.21 16.46
CA GLU A 32 15.98 -3.31 15.03
C GLU A 32 16.51 -1.96 14.54
N ASP A 33 17.32 -2.00 13.48
CA ASP A 33 17.81 -0.79 12.83
C ASP A 33 16.62 -0.08 12.17
N GLU A 34 16.19 1.04 12.75
CA GLU A 34 15.06 1.86 12.30
C GLU A 34 15.17 2.19 10.80
N LYS A 35 16.39 2.50 10.34
CA LYS A 35 16.68 2.72 8.93
C LYS A 35 16.33 1.51 8.08
N SER A 36 16.79 0.31 8.46
CA SER A 36 16.51 -0.92 7.72
C SER A 36 15.01 -1.22 7.68
N VAL A 37 14.29 -0.97 8.77
CA VAL A 37 12.84 -1.20 8.85
C VAL A 37 12.09 -0.24 7.92
N LEU A 38 12.43 1.05 7.93
CA LEU A 38 11.80 2.06 7.08
C LEU A 38 12.09 1.83 5.59
N LEU A 39 13.32 1.48 5.23
CA LEU A 39 13.67 1.15 3.84
C LEU A 39 12.92 -0.10 3.36
N HIS A 40 12.78 -1.11 4.23
CA HIS A 40 11.98 -2.28 3.90
C HIS A 40 10.48 -1.95 3.76
N LEU A 41 9.95 -1.08 4.61
CA LEU A 41 8.58 -0.58 4.49
C LEU A 41 8.37 0.09 3.12
N CYS A 42 9.24 1.02 2.73
CA CYS A 42 9.15 1.70 1.44
C CYS A 42 9.18 0.72 0.26
N GLN A 43 10.05 -0.29 0.31
CA GLN A 43 10.11 -1.31 -0.74
C GLN A 43 8.77 -2.06 -0.86
N VAL A 44 8.25 -2.60 0.25
CA VAL A 44 6.98 -3.33 0.25
C VAL A 44 5.81 -2.42 -0.16
N LEU A 45 5.83 -1.16 0.24
CA LEU A 45 4.82 -0.17 -0.13
C LEU A 45 4.76 0.05 -1.65
N MET A 46 5.92 0.18 -2.29
CA MET A 46 6.02 0.37 -3.74
C MET A 46 5.67 -0.90 -4.51
N ASP A 47 6.11 -2.06 -4.03
CA ASP A 47 5.76 -3.36 -4.61
C ASP A 47 4.25 -3.60 -4.55
N TYR A 48 3.62 -3.27 -3.42
CA TYR A 48 2.16 -3.32 -3.24
C TYR A 48 1.41 -2.39 -4.22
N ALA A 49 1.88 -1.15 -4.34
CA ALA A 49 1.27 -0.18 -5.27
C ALA A 49 1.40 -0.64 -6.74
N ALA A 50 2.55 -1.20 -7.11
CA ALA A 50 2.81 -1.72 -8.44
C ALA A 50 1.95 -2.95 -8.75
N LEU A 51 1.78 -3.87 -7.80
CA LEU A 51 0.94 -5.05 -7.94
C LEU A 51 -0.51 -4.68 -8.31
N TRP A 52 -1.05 -3.67 -7.64
CA TRP A 52 -2.37 -3.13 -7.98
C TRP A 52 -2.41 -2.54 -9.40
N GLN A 53 -1.48 -1.64 -9.71
CA GLN A 53 -1.47 -0.90 -10.98
C GLN A 53 -1.26 -1.79 -12.20
N PHE A 54 -0.46 -2.86 -12.08
CA PHE A 54 -0.05 -3.68 -13.22
C PHE A 54 -0.76 -5.02 -13.30
N GLU A 55 -1.04 -5.70 -12.18
CA GLU A 55 -1.66 -7.03 -12.25
C GLU A 55 -3.17 -6.98 -12.04
N ILE A 56 -3.64 -6.25 -11.03
CA ILE A 56 -5.08 -6.14 -10.74
C ILE A 56 -5.77 -5.32 -11.83
N HIS A 57 -5.21 -4.17 -12.20
CA HIS A 57 -5.78 -3.33 -13.26
C HIS A 57 -5.77 -4.02 -14.63
N ASP A 58 -4.74 -4.82 -14.95
CA ASP A 58 -4.71 -5.63 -16.18
C ASP A 58 -5.78 -6.73 -16.12
N ALA A 59 -5.93 -7.43 -14.99
CA ALA A 59 -6.98 -8.43 -14.81
C ALA A 59 -8.39 -7.84 -14.99
N LEU A 60 -8.66 -6.66 -14.42
CA LEU A 60 -9.91 -5.92 -14.57
C LEU A 60 -10.18 -5.51 -16.02
N SER A 61 -9.13 -5.09 -16.75
CA SER A 61 -9.27 -4.66 -18.14
C SER A 61 -9.52 -5.81 -19.13
N ARG A 62 -9.20 -7.04 -18.76
CA ARG A 62 -9.38 -8.25 -19.59
C ARG A 62 -10.73 -8.93 -19.38
N ASP A 63 -11.44 -8.60 -18.30
CA ASP A 63 -12.78 -9.12 -18.05
C ASP A 63 -13.79 -8.33 -18.89
N ASP A 64 -13.93 -8.72 -20.16
CA ASP A 64 -14.84 -8.15 -21.16
C ASP A 64 -16.32 -8.47 -20.87
N SER A 65 -16.67 -8.99 -19.68
CA SER A 65 -18.06 -9.31 -19.35
C SER A 65 -18.88 -8.02 -19.16
N PRO A 66 -19.84 -7.69 -20.05
CA PRO A 66 -20.58 -6.41 -19.99
C PRO A 66 -21.56 -6.29 -18.81
N ALA A 67 -21.52 -7.23 -17.86
CA ALA A 67 -22.56 -7.50 -16.88
C ALA A 67 -22.10 -7.42 -15.41
N SER A 68 -20.80 -7.21 -15.12
CA SER A 68 -20.28 -7.37 -13.75
C SER A 68 -20.34 -6.11 -12.87
N GLY A 69 -20.55 -4.91 -13.43
CA GLY A 69 -20.47 -3.66 -12.65
C GLY A 69 -19.08 -3.34 -12.09
N ALA A 70 -18.09 -4.20 -12.34
CA ALA A 70 -16.72 -4.07 -11.85
C ALA A 70 -16.03 -2.81 -12.39
N SER A 71 -16.30 -2.45 -13.65
CA SER A 71 -15.81 -1.23 -14.27
C SER A 71 -16.34 0.03 -13.57
N ASP A 72 -17.62 0.05 -13.18
CA ASP A 72 -18.24 1.21 -12.53
C ASP A 72 -17.69 1.40 -11.11
N VAL A 73 -17.54 0.30 -10.36
CA VAL A 73 -16.94 0.32 -9.01
C VAL A 73 -15.48 0.74 -9.10
N LEU A 74 -14.69 0.18 -10.02
CA LEU A 74 -13.30 0.60 -10.23
C LEU A 74 -13.23 2.10 -10.56
N GLN A 75 -14.06 2.59 -11.46
CA GLN A 75 -14.07 4.01 -11.83
C GLN A 75 -14.43 4.91 -10.66
N ALA A 76 -15.34 4.48 -9.79
CA ALA A 76 -15.72 5.21 -8.58
C ALA A 76 -14.59 5.26 -7.55
N GLU A 77 -13.84 4.16 -7.38
CA GLU A 77 -12.75 4.04 -6.41
C GLU A 77 -11.40 4.58 -6.92
N GLN A 78 -11.23 4.69 -8.24
CA GLN A 78 -9.98 5.12 -8.88
C GLN A 78 -9.38 6.42 -8.31
N PRO A 79 -10.15 7.49 -8.02
CA PRO A 79 -9.60 8.71 -7.44
C PRO A 79 -8.92 8.48 -6.09
N MET A 80 -9.54 7.67 -5.22
CA MET A 80 -8.99 7.31 -3.91
C MET A 80 -7.70 6.50 -4.07
N LEU A 81 -7.73 5.47 -4.93
CA LEU A 81 -6.58 4.60 -5.18
C LEU A 81 -5.37 5.39 -5.72
N MET A 82 -5.61 6.33 -6.63
CA MET A 82 -4.57 7.22 -7.15
C MET A 82 -4.03 8.18 -6.10
N GLN A 83 -4.90 8.75 -5.25
CA GLN A 83 -4.48 9.60 -4.14
C GLN A 83 -3.60 8.83 -3.15
N ALA A 84 -3.98 7.60 -2.81
CA ALA A 84 -3.20 6.75 -1.93
C ALA A 84 -1.84 6.38 -2.54
N ALA A 85 -1.80 6.01 -3.82
CA ALA A 85 -0.54 5.73 -4.52
C ALA A 85 0.40 6.96 -4.52
N LYS A 86 -0.15 8.18 -4.66
CA LYS A 86 0.63 9.40 -4.55
C LYS A 86 1.20 9.61 -3.15
N ALA A 87 0.40 9.41 -2.11
CA ALA A 87 0.85 9.53 -0.72
C ALA A 87 1.93 8.51 -0.36
N MET A 88 1.85 7.29 -0.91
CA MET A 88 2.90 6.27 -0.77
C MET A 88 4.23 6.71 -1.39
N LEU A 89 4.18 7.26 -2.60
CA LEU A 89 5.36 7.81 -3.28
C LEU A 89 5.96 8.97 -2.48
N ASP A 90 5.11 9.89 -2.01
CA ASP A 90 5.54 11.05 -1.20
C ASP A 90 6.20 10.61 0.11
N PHE A 91 5.69 9.56 0.73
CA PHE A 91 6.31 8.97 1.92
C PHE A 91 7.67 8.35 1.59
N ASN A 92 7.79 7.63 0.46
CA ASN A 92 9.07 7.06 0.04
C ASN A 92 10.12 8.16 -0.22
N ASP A 93 9.76 9.22 -0.94
CA ASP A 93 10.64 10.37 -1.19
C ASP A 93 11.06 11.06 0.11
N LEU A 94 10.12 11.19 1.06
CA LEU A 94 10.40 11.76 2.38
C LEU A 94 11.43 10.94 3.18
N VAL A 95 11.32 9.60 3.14
CA VAL A 95 12.29 8.71 3.82
C VAL A 95 13.69 8.88 3.23
N ASP A 96 13.81 9.00 1.91
CA ASP A 96 15.11 9.25 1.25
C ASP A 96 15.73 10.57 1.71
N VAL A 97 14.94 11.64 1.78
CA VAL A 97 15.39 12.95 2.30
C VAL A 97 15.78 12.87 3.77
N ALA A 98 14.93 12.27 4.61
CA ALA A 98 15.18 12.12 6.04
C ALA A 98 16.44 11.29 6.32
N LEU A 99 16.74 10.29 5.48
CA LEU A 99 17.96 9.50 5.57
C LEU A 99 19.22 10.34 5.30
N LEU A 100 19.18 11.19 4.27
CA LEU A 100 20.30 12.07 3.92
C LEU A 100 20.58 13.12 5.00
N GLU A 101 19.53 13.59 5.68
CA GLU A 101 19.61 14.62 6.72
C GLU A 101 19.77 14.06 8.13
N GLY A 102 19.68 12.74 8.31
CA GLY A 102 19.75 12.09 9.63
C GLY A 102 18.54 12.38 10.53
N ARG A 103 17.35 12.56 9.94
CA ARG A 103 16.09 12.95 10.61
C ARG A 103 15.01 11.86 10.62
N LEU A 104 15.41 10.59 10.58
CA LEU A 104 14.46 9.46 10.55
C LEU A 104 13.50 9.45 11.76
N MET A 105 13.97 9.92 12.93
CA MET A 105 13.17 10.00 14.16
C MET A 105 11.98 10.99 14.07
N ASP A 106 11.93 11.85 13.06
CA ASP A 106 10.85 12.83 12.89
C ASP A 106 9.68 12.29 12.03
N LEU A 107 9.70 10.99 11.69
CA LEU A 107 8.75 10.39 10.75
C LEU A 107 7.43 9.88 11.36
N ASP A 108 7.28 9.86 12.69
CA ASP A 108 6.07 9.38 13.37
C ASP A 108 4.75 9.99 12.85
N PRO A 109 4.66 11.33 12.62
CA PRO A 109 3.43 11.92 12.08
C PRO A 109 3.13 11.46 10.66
N TYR A 110 4.17 11.20 9.87
CA TYR A 110 4.06 10.76 8.48
C TYR A 110 3.69 9.28 8.39
N LEU A 111 4.22 8.44 9.29
CA LEU A 111 3.80 7.06 9.46
C LEU A 111 2.32 6.97 9.86
N SER A 112 1.88 7.84 10.76
CA SER A 112 0.46 7.90 11.17
C SER A 112 -0.45 8.25 9.99
N SER A 113 -0.11 9.31 9.26
CA SER A 113 -0.83 9.73 8.05
C SER A 113 -0.84 8.63 6.96
N LEU A 114 0.30 7.96 6.75
CA LEU A 114 0.39 6.83 5.83
C LEU A 114 -0.56 5.70 6.24
N GLY A 115 -0.65 5.39 7.54
CA GLY A 115 -1.56 4.37 8.06
C GLY A 115 -3.03 4.66 7.78
N GLU A 116 -3.46 5.90 7.91
CA GLU A 116 -4.82 6.34 7.58
C GLU A 116 -5.11 6.16 6.08
N VAL A 117 -4.19 6.62 5.23
CA VAL A 117 -4.29 6.46 3.77
C VAL A 117 -4.34 4.99 3.37
N LEU A 118 -3.53 4.14 4.01
CA LEU A 118 -3.53 2.69 3.76
C LEU A 118 -4.87 2.06 4.13
N ALA A 119 -5.46 2.44 5.26
CA ALA A 119 -6.76 1.93 5.67
C ALA A 119 -7.85 2.28 4.65
N GLU A 120 -7.94 3.55 4.24
CA GLU A 120 -8.91 3.98 3.22
C GLU A 120 -8.68 3.26 1.88
N ARG A 121 -7.40 3.05 1.52
CA ARG A 121 -7.04 2.31 0.31
C ARG A 121 -7.51 0.87 0.38
N PHE A 122 -7.30 0.18 1.49
CA PHE A 122 -7.73 -1.22 1.62
C PHE A 122 -9.24 -1.36 1.52
N GLU A 123 -10.01 -0.42 2.08
CA GLU A 123 -11.47 -0.41 1.92
C GLU A 123 -11.90 -0.22 0.46
N ALA A 124 -11.24 0.69 -0.27
CA ALA A 124 -11.51 0.91 -1.69
C ALA A 124 -11.17 -0.34 -2.53
N GLU A 125 -10.02 -0.95 -2.28
CA GLU A 125 -9.60 -2.18 -2.95
C GLU A 125 -10.55 -3.34 -2.63
N ASP A 126 -11.03 -3.48 -1.39
CA ASP A 126 -11.99 -4.51 -1.01
C ASP A 126 -13.31 -4.34 -1.77
N ARG A 127 -13.81 -3.11 -1.95
CA ARG A 127 -14.99 -2.85 -2.78
C ARG A 127 -14.78 -3.30 -4.23
N VAL A 128 -13.62 -3.02 -4.82
CA VAL A 128 -13.28 -3.49 -6.17
C VAL A 128 -13.13 -5.01 -6.23
N ILE A 129 -12.50 -5.64 -5.24
CA ILE A 129 -12.28 -7.10 -5.20
C ILE A 129 -13.60 -7.85 -5.04
N THR A 130 -14.60 -7.30 -4.35
CA THR A 130 -15.90 -7.98 -4.19
C THR A 130 -16.70 -8.13 -5.48
N VAL A 131 -16.37 -7.35 -6.51
CA VAL A 131 -17.03 -7.38 -7.83
C VAL A 131 -16.17 -8.04 -8.91
N LEU A 132 -14.97 -8.52 -8.53
CA LEU A 132 -14.09 -9.39 -9.32
C LEU A 132 -14.49 -10.87 -9.17
#